data_AF-A0A535IF05-F1
#
_entry.id   AF-A0A535IF05-F1
#
_cell.length_a   1.000
_cell.length_b   1.000
_cell.length_c   1.000
_cell.angle_alpha   90.00
_cell.angle_beta   90.00
_cell.angle_gamma   90.00
#
_symmetry.space_group_name_H-M   'P 1'
#
loop_
_entity.id
_entity.type
_entity.pdbx_description
1 polymer ?
#
loop_
_entity_poly.entity_id
_entity_poly.type
_entity_poly.pdbx_seq_one_letter_code
_entity_poly.pdbx_strand_id
1 'polypeptide(L)'
;YAIEPLVPADVKQPVLRLPWQDGQTWYYTGGPHGAWADGSAWAAVDFAPPGQGGCSGSSYWEIAAASGRVAQAEHGRVMLNLDGNDFQGSGWTLMYMHVESEGRVQKGAQVYTGDRIGHPSCEGGFATGLHLHIARMYNGQWMSVASQAAFDMSGWIFKNASQEYDGAMVRGYEVHMALNGHNDRFNGIVADAGPTLVWVSDAQ
;
A
#
# COMPACT_ATOMS: atom_id res chain seq x y z
N TYR A 1 -15.88 -20.91 -26.23
CA TYR A 1 -15.33 -19.72 -25.55
C TYR A 1 -14.46 -20.22 -24.41
N ALA A 2 -13.27 -19.65 -24.22
CA ALA A 2 -12.45 -19.93 -23.04
C ALA A 2 -12.78 -18.88 -21.97
N ILE A 3 -12.87 -19.31 -20.71
CA ILE A 3 -12.93 -18.39 -19.58
C ILE A 3 -11.48 -18.23 -19.12
N GLU A 4 -10.86 -17.12 -19.51
CA GLU A 4 -9.52 -16.79 -19.05
C GLU A 4 -9.56 -16.45 -17.55
N PRO A 5 -8.56 -16.87 -16.76
CA PRO A 5 -8.45 -16.45 -15.36
C PRO A 5 -8.39 -14.93 -15.24
N LEU A 6 -9.02 -14.37 -14.21
CA LEU A 6 -8.94 -12.93 -13.91
C LEU A 6 -7.49 -12.47 -13.68
N VAL A 7 -6.65 -13.38 -13.16
CA VAL A 7 -5.24 -13.16 -12.88
C VAL A 7 -4.38 -14.09 -13.75
N PRO A 8 -3.71 -13.57 -14.78
CA PRO A 8 -2.77 -14.36 -15.60
C PRO A 8 -1.59 -14.89 -14.78
N ALA A 9 -1.06 -16.06 -15.14
CA ALA A 9 0.03 -16.71 -14.43
C ALA A 9 1.33 -15.88 -14.41
N ASP A 10 1.53 -15.04 -15.43
CA ASP A 10 2.70 -14.18 -15.63
C ASP A 10 2.46 -12.73 -15.20
N VAL A 11 1.38 -12.45 -14.46
CA VAL A 11 1.08 -11.10 -13.96
C VAL A 11 2.27 -10.55 -13.17
N LYS A 12 2.63 -9.29 -13.44
CA LYS A 12 3.70 -8.58 -12.74
C LYS A 12 3.14 -7.35 -12.06
N GLN A 13 3.54 -7.15 -10.80
CA GLN A 13 3.24 -5.91 -10.11
C GLN A 13 4.03 -4.75 -10.75
N PRO A 14 3.42 -3.57 -10.95
CA PRO A 14 4.13 -2.35 -11.26
C PRO A 14 5.13 -2.00 -10.14
N VAL A 15 6.11 -1.17 -10.48
CA VAL A 15 7.03 -0.61 -9.50
C VAL A 15 6.25 0.28 -8.53
N LEU A 16 6.36 -0.01 -7.24
CA LEU A 16 5.76 0.78 -6.16
C LEU A 16 6.87 1.34 -5.28
N ARG A 17 6.73 2.59 -4.84
CA ARG A 17 7.54 3.17 -3.75
C ARG A 17 6.85 2.96 -2.39
N LEU A 18 7.56 3.24 -1.31
CA LEU A 18 6.93 3.33 0.01
C LEU A 18 5.99 4.55 0.03
N PRO A 19 4.75 4.40 0.57
CA PRO A 19 3.68 5.40 0.47
C PRO A 19 3.78 6.54 1.49
N TRP A 20 5.00 6.94 1.86
CA TRP A 20 5.27 8.12 2.69
C TRP A 20 6.53 8.85 2.21
N GLN A 21 6.74 10.07 2.69
CA GLN A 21 7.77 10.98 2.17
C GLN A 21 9.20 10.45 2.40
N ASP A 22 10.08 10.73 1.44
CA ASP A 22 11.50 10.37 1.50
C ASP A 22 12.15 10.84 2.81
N GLY A 23 12.99 9.98 3.38
CA GLY A 23 13.72 10.27 4.62
C GLY A 23 12.85 10.21 5.88
N GLN A 24 11.53 10.05 5.78
CA GLN A 24 10.69 9.79 6.95
C GLN A 24 10.72 8.32 7.35
N THR A 25 10.73 8.08 8.67
CA THR A 25 10.56 6.76 9.25
C THR A 25 9.09 6.50 9.53
N TRP A 26 8.53 5.42 8.99
CA TRP A 26 7.24 4.89 9.41
C TRP A 26 7.43 3.48 9.97
N TYR A 27 6.43 2.97 10.69
CA TYR A 27 6.54 1.75 11.45
C TYR A 27 5.61 0.68 10.89
N TYR A 28 6.14 -0.48 10.55
CA TYR A 28 5.37 -1.64 10.09
C TYR A 28 4.60 -2.25 11.27
N THR A 29 3.37 -1.79 11.43
CA THR A 29 2.55 -2.05 12.62
C THR A 29 1.62 -3.25 12.48
N GLY A 30 1.35 -3.65 11.24
CA GLY A 30 0.47 -4.79 10.93
C GLY A 30 1.01 -5.56 9.74
N GLY A 31 1.32 -6.83 9.97
CA GLY A 31 1.75 -7.77 8.94
C GLY A 31 0.63 -8.14 7.98
N PRO A 32 0.84 -9.11 7.07
CA PRO A 32 -0.17 -9.46 6.10
C PRO A 32 -1.49 -9.87 6.73
N HIS A 33 -2.57 -9.24 6.28
CA HIS A 33 -3.93 -9.48 6.77
C HIS A 33 -4.97 -9.14 5.69
N GLY A 34 -6.24 -9.38 6.00
CA GLY A 34 -7.35 -9.19 5.07
C GLY A 34 -7.32 -7.82 4.37
N ALA A 35 -7.34 -7.84 3.04
CA ALA A 35 -7.43 -6.64 2.21
C ALA A 35 -8.62 -5.74 2.60
N TRP A 36 -9.76 -6.37 2.86
CA TRP A 36 -11.01 -5.74 3.26
C TRP A 36 -11.82 -6.72 4.11
N ALA A 37 -11.91 -6.47 5.41
CA ALA A 37 -12.59 -7.32 6.39
C ALA A 37 -12.12 -8.79 6.40
N ASP A 38 -12.64 -9.54 7.36
CA ASP A 38 -12.35 -10.96 7.53
C ASP A 38 -12.74 -11.76 6.28
N GLY A 39 -11.88 -12.73 5.91
CA GLY A 39 -12.13 -13.65 4.79
C GLY A 39 -11.66 -13.15 3.41
N SER A 40 -11.22 -11.90 3.30
CA SER A 40 -10.47 -11.45 2.12
C SER A 40 -9.05 -12.03 2.11
N ALA A 41 -8.40 -12.04 0.94
CA ALA A 41 -7.01 -12.48 0.84
C ALA A 41 -6.11 -11.62 1.73
N TRP A 42 -5.06 -12.23 2.30
CA TRP A 42 -4.02 -11.51 3.06
C TRP A 42 -3.17 -10.65 2.12
N ALA A 43 -3.71 -9.48 1.77
CA ALA A 43 -3.23 -8.59 0.72
C ALA A 43 -2.96 -7.17 1.24
N ALA A 44 -3.30 -6.90 2.50
CA ALA A 44 -3.01 -5.64 3.17
C ALA A 44 -1.82 -5.75 4.11
N VAL A 45 -1.21 -4.60 4.38
CA VAL A 45 -0.19 -4.37 5.40
C VAL A 45 -0.38 -2.96 5.98
N ASP A 46 0.00 -2.77 7.23
CA ASP A 46 -0.21 -1.52 7.95
C ASP A 46 1.08 -0.80 8.31
N PHE A 47 1.05 0.52 8.18
CA PHE A 47 2.12 1.40 8.63
C PHE A 47 1.61 2.57 9.46
N ALA A 48 2.25 2.85 10.59
CA ALA A 48 1.98 4.04 11.39
C ALA A 48 3.09 5.09 11.21
N PRO A 49 2.76 6.39 11.12
CA PRO A 49 3.76 7.46 11.16
C PRO A 49 4.41 7.58 12.55
N PRO A 50 5.53 8.31 12.70
CA PRO A 50 6.10 8.60 14.00
C PRO A 50 5.17 9.49 14.82
N GLY A 51 5.00 9.19 16.11
CA GLY A 51 4.18 10.00 17.00
C GLY A 51 3.45 9.18 18.04
N GLN A 52 2.54 9.84 18.76
CA GLN A 52 1.74 9.20 19.81
C GLN A 52 0.54 8.46 19.18
N GLY A 53 0.16 7.34 19.79
CA GLY A 53 -0.97 6.51 19.35
C GLY A 53 -2.34 7.15 19.62
N GLY A 54 -3.38 6.48 19.14
CA GLY A 54 -4.76 6.94 19.20
C GLY A 54 -5.27 7.44 17.84
N CYS A 55 -6.41 8.13 17.86
CA CYS A 55 -7.09 8.60 16.65
C CYS A 55 -7.16 10.13 16.56
N SER A 56 -6.05 10.81 16.81
CA SER A 56 -5.92 12.24 16.58
C SER A 56 -5.45 12.53 15.16
N GLY A 57 -5.78 13.68 14.60
CA GLY A 57 -5.29 14.08 13.26
C GLY A 57 -3.77 13.98 13.11
N SER A 58 -3.31 13.61 11.92
CA SER A 58 -1.89 13.46 11.58
C SER A 58 -1.42 14.57 10.64
N SER A 59 -0.27 15.17 10.93
CA SER A 59 0.40 16.07 9.99
C SER A 59 1.17 15.36 8.88
N TYR A 60 1.35 14.04 8.98
CA TYR A 60 2.06 13.24 7.99
C TYR A 60 1.18 12.96 6.78
N TRP A 61 1.81 12.79 5.63
CA TRP A 61 1.12 12.51 4.37
C TRP A 61 1.35 11.08 3.94
N GLU A 62 0.25 10.40 3.62
CA GLU A 62 0.28 9.30 2.67
C GLU A 62 0.49 9.89 1.26
N ILE A 63 1.37 9.25 0.50
CA ILE A 63 1.67 9.65 -0.87
C ILE A 63 1.50 8.48 -1.83
N ALA A 64 1.28 8.80 -3.11
CA ALA A 64 1.03 7.82 -4.15
C ALA A 64 2.26 6.93 -4.36
N ALA A 65 2.13 5.64 -4.04
CA ALA A 65 3.14 4.62 -4.27
C ALA A 65 3.45 4.39 -5.77
N ALA A 66 2.52 4.73 -6.65
CA ALA A 66 2.69 4.74 -8.10
C ALA A 66 1.77 5.78 -8.74
N SER A 67 2.04 6.13 -9.99
CA SER A 67 1.19 7.05 -10.76
C SER A 67 -0.11 6.36 -11.16
N GLY A 68 -1.22 7.10 -11.16
CA GLY A 68 -2.52 6.54 -11.52
C GLY A 68 -3.66 7.55 -11.41
N ARG A 69 -4.88 7.06 -11.62
CA ARG A 69 -6.10 7.85 -11.52
C ARG A 69 -6.94 7.40 -10.33
N VAL A 70 -7.43 8.35 -9.55
CA VAL A 70 -8.26 8.07 -8.37
C VAL A 70 -9.65 7.64 -8.83
N ALA A 71 -9.92 6.34 -8.76
CA ALA A 71 -11.19 5.72 -9.16
C ALA A 71 -12.30 5.95 -8.11
N GLN A 72 -11.95 5.97 -6.82
CA GLN A 72 -12.84 6.27 -5.70
C GLN A 72 -12.09 6.97 -4.57
N ALA A 73 -12.78 7.84 -3.83
CA ALA A 73 -12.23 8.56 -2.68
C ALA A 73 -13.35 8.93 -1.69
N GLU A 74 -13.72 8.00 -0.83
CA GLU A 74 -14.86 8.13 0.06
C GLU A 74 -14.73 7.18 1.26
N HIS A 75 -15.42 7.48 2.36
CA HIS A 75 -15.52 6.59 3.52
C HIS A 75 -14.15 6.11 4.06
N GLY A 76 -13.16 7.00 4.15
CA GLY A 76 -11.82 6.67 4.64
C GLY A 76 -10.94 5.91 3.63
N ARG A 77 -11.41 5.73 2.40
CA ARG A 77 -10.75 4.92 1.37
C ARG A 77 -10.40 5.73 0.13
N VAL A 78 -9.23 5.48 -0.44
CA VAL A 78 -8.83 5.93 -1.77
C VAL A 78 -8.45 4.73 -2.62
N MET A 79 -9.05 4.61 -3.80
CA MET A 79 -8.75 3.57 -4.80
C MET A 79 -8.00 4.20 -5.96
N LEU A 80 -6.72 3.87 -6.11
CA LEU A 80 -5.83 4.40 -7.14
C LEU A 80 -5.62 3.37 -8.24
N ASN A 81 -6.26 3.58 -9.39
CA ASN A 81 -6.14 2.72 -10.56
C ASN A 81 -4.87 3.08 -11.35
N LEU A 82 -3.98 2.10 -11.55
CA LEU A 82 -2.69 2.32 -12.18
C LEU A 82 -2.77 2.29 -13.72
N ASP A 83 -3.87 1.80 -14.28
CA ASP A 83 -4.16 1.82 -15.72
C ASP A 83 -4.79 3.16 -16.17
N GLY A 84 -5.02 4.09 -15.22
CA GLY A 84 -5.47 5.45 -15.49
C GLY A 84 -6.97 5.61 -15.76
N ASN A 85 -7.80 4.59 -15.51
CA ASN A 85 -9.25 4.66 -15.72
C ASN A 85 -10.05 4.69 -14.40
N ASP A 86 -11.36 4.89 -14.51
CA ASP A 86 -12.28 5.11 -13.38
C ASP A 86 -12.76 3.80 -12.72
N PHE A 87 -12.43 2.64 -13.29
CA PHE A 87 -12.88 1.35 -12.82
C PHE A 87 -11.80 0.66 -11.97
N GLN A 88 -12.00 0.67 -10.66
CA GLN A 88 -11.09 0.02 -9.70
C GLN A 88 -10.85 -1.48 -9.96
N GLY A 89 -11.77 -2.14 -10.68
CA GLY A 89 -11.67 -3.56 -11.02
C GLY A 89 -10.89 -3.83 -12.30
N SER A 90 -10.17 -2.85 -12.85
CA SER A 90 -9.30 -3.03 -14.02
C SER A 90 -7.84 -2.99 -13.63
N GLY A 91 -7.06 -3.94 -14.18
CA GLY A 91 -5.62 -4.06 -13.98
C GLY A 91 -5.22 -3.92 -12.52
N TRP A 92 -4.11 -3.23 -12.28
CA TRP A 92 -3.64 -2.99 -10.92
C TRP A 92 -4.33 -1.78 -10.30
N THR A 93 -4.85 -1.97 -9.10
CA THR A 93 -5.39 -0.88 -8.28
C THR A 93 -4.87 -1.00 -6.85
N LEU A 94 -4.41 0.12 -6.30
CA LEU A 94 -4.01 0.24 -4.90
C LEU A 94 -5.16 0.79 -4.07
N MET A 95 -5.35 0.24 -2.88
CA MET A 95 -6.25 0.79 -1.87
C MET A 95 -5.41 1.42 -0.76
N TYR A 96 -5.68 2.69 -0.47
CA TYR A 96 -5.27 3.37 0.76
C TYR A 96 -6.51 3.46 1.65
N MET A 97 -6.40 3.02 2.89
CA MET A 97 -7.49 2.98 3.83
C MET A 97 -7.08 3.67 5.14
N HIS A 98 -8.09 4.16 5.84
CA HIS A 98 -7.96 5.06 6.97
C HIS A 98 -7.44 6.45 6.60
N VAL A 99 -7.88 6.97 5.46
CA VAL A 99 -7.51 8.30 4.96
C VAL A 99 -8.47 9.37 5.46
N GLU A 100 -7.95 10.36 6.20
CA GLU A 100 -8.70 11.50 6.74
C GLU A 100 -9.48 12.22 5.64
N SER A 101 -10.71 12.67 5.91
CA SER A 101 -11.52 13.36 4.90
C SER A 101 -10.95 14.75 4.55
N GLU A 102 -10.31 15.42 5.50
CA GLU A 102 -9.56 16.65 5.24
C GLU A 102 -8.23 16.32 4.53
N GLY A 103 -7.96 16.96 3.40
CA GLY A 103 -6.74 16.71 2.62
C GLY A 103 -6.78 15.46 1.73
N ARG A 104 -7.83 14.63 1.77
CA ARG A 104 -7.99 13.48 0.87
C ARG A 104 -8.08 13.92 -0.59
N VAL A 105 -7.29 13.27 -1.43
CA VAL A 105 -7.40 13.38 -2.89
C VAL A 105 -8.80 12.98 -3.35
N GLN A 106 -9.32 13.65 -4.36
CA GLN A 106 -10.70 13.45 -4.83
C GLN A 106 -10.77 12.48 -6.01
N LYS A 107 -11.92 11.81 -6.16
CA LYS A 107 -12.22 10.97 -7.33
C LYS A 107 -12.00 11.77 -8.61
N GLY A 108 -11.38 11.15 -9.60
CA GLY A 108 -11.09 11.76 -10.89
C GLY A 108 -9.71 12.41 -10.98
N ALA A 109 -9.03 12.64 -9.86
CA ALA A 109 -7.68 13.19 -9.86
C ALA A 109 -6.70 12.23 -10.54
N GLN A 110 -5.84 12.79 -11.39
CA GLN A 110 -4.62 12.13 -11.82
C GLN A 110 -3.53 12.48 -10.80
N VAL A 111 -2.85 11.46 -10.30
CA VAL A 111 -1.71 11.62 -9.37
C VAL A 111 -0.48 10.95 -9.96
N TYR A 112 0.68 11.54 -9.66
CA TYR A 112 1.98 11.00 -9.98
C TYR A 112 2.61 10.37 -8.73
N THR A 113 3.57 9.48 -8.94
CA THR A 113 4.32 8.85 -7.86
C THR A 113 4.89 9.91 -6.92
N GLY A 114 4.54 9.84 -5.64
CA GLY A 114 4.94 10.82 -4.61
C GLY A 114 3.96 11.97 -4.37
N ASP A 115 2.92 12.13 -5.18
CA ASP A 115 1.85 13.10 -4.90
C ASP A 115 1.05 12.71 -3.66
N ARG A 116 0.49 13.71 -2.98
CA ARG A 116 -0.30 13.52 -1.75
C ARG A 116 -1.61 12.78 -2.02
N ILE A 117 -1.88 11.75 -1.22
CA ILE A 117 -3.15 11.01 -1.20
C ILE A 117 -4.06 11.50 -0.08
N GLY A 118 -3.50 11.77 1.10
CA GLY A 118 -4.23 12.26 2.26
C GLY A 118 -3.41 12.08 3.53
N HIS A 119 -4.07 12.27 4.68
CA HIS A 119 -3.48 12.02 5.99
C HIS A 119 -3.90 10.64 6.49
N PRO A 120 -2.99 9.83 7.08
CA PRO A 120 -3.39 8.63 7.80
C PRO A 120 -4.28 9.04 8.98
N SER A 121 -5.26 8.21 9.31
CA SER A 121 -6.30 8.50 10.32
C SER A 121 -6.86 7.17 10.85
N CYS A 122 -8.08 7.20 11.39
CA CYS A 122 -8.89 6.00 11.64
C CYS A 122 -10.28 6.11 11.01
N GLU A 123 -10.43 7.01 10.02
CA GLU A 123 -11.68 7.17 9.29
C GLU A 123 -11.99 5.94 8.44
N GLY A 124 -13.26 5.53 8.41
CA GLY A 124 -13.70 4.40 7.59
C GLY A 124 -13.28 3.04 8.17
N GLY A 125 -14.13 2.03 7.97
CA GLY A 125 -13.86 0.68 8.45
C GLY A 125 -13.65 0.61 9.97
N PHE A 126 -12.90 -0.41 10.40
CA PHE A 126 -12.50 -0.60 11.79
C PHE A 126 -11.01 -0.29 11.92
N ALA A 127 -10.62 0.52 12.90
CA ALA A 127 -9.24 0.85 13.20
C ALA A 127 -9.05 1.03 14.70
N THR A 128 -7.95 0.51 15.23
CA THR A 128 -7.58 0.62 16.65
C THR A 128 -6.72 1.86 16.95
N GLY A 129 -6.24 2.53 15.90
CA GLY A 129 -5.43 3.73 15.97
C GLY A 129 -5.08 4.23 14.58
N LEU A 130 -4.39 5.36 14.54
CA LEU A 130 -3.97 5.99 13.30
C LEU A 130 -2.91 5.17 12.55
N HIS A 131 -3.22 4.78 11.32
CA HIS A 131 -2.31 4.08 10.43
C HIS A 131 -2.75 4.23 8.98
N LEU A 132 -1.83 3.93 8.07
CA LEU A 132 -2.12 3.59 6.68
C LEU A 132 -2.36 2.08 6.60
N HIS A 133 -3.52 1.68 6.11
CA HIS A 133 -3.78 0.31 5.63
C HIS A 133 -3.65 0.33 4.10
N ILE A 134 -2.64 -0.37 3.55
CA ILE A 134 -2.41 -0.42 2.10
C ILE A 134 -2.58 -1.82 1.54
N ALA A 135 -3.38 -1.95 0.49
CA ALA A 135 -3.64 -3.21 -0.20
C ALA A 135 -3.61 -3.03 -1.72
N ARG A 136 -3.56 -4.14 -2.46
CA ARG A 136 -3.63 -4.13 -3.93
C ARG A 136 -4.55 -5.22 -4.47
N MET A 137 -5.16 -4.93 -5.61
CA MET A 137 -5.93 -5.90 -6.39
C MET A 137 -5.48 -5.89 -7.85
N TYR A 138 -5.74 -7.01 -8.51
CA TYR A 138 -5.62 -7.15 -9.95
C TYR A 138 -6.97 -7.58 -10.54
N ASN A 139 -7.49 -6.82 -11.50
CA ASN A 139 -8.80 -7.08 -12.12
C ASN A 139 -9.95 -7.31 -11.11
N GLY A 140 -9.96 -6.55 -10.01
CA GLY A 140 -10.96 -6.65 -8.95
C GLY A 140 -10.75 -7.79 -7.93
N GLN A 141 -9.72 -8.62 -8.11
CA GLN A 141 -9.35 -9.67 -7.16
C GLN A 141 -8.25 -9.17 -6.21
N TRP A 142 -8.48 -9.26 -4.90
CA TRP A 142 -7.45 -8.96 -3.90
C TRP A 142 -6.24 -9.89 -4.06
N MET A 143 -5.05 -9.30 -4.18
CA MET A 143 -3.81 -10.03 -4.48
C MET A 143 -3.00 -10.22 -3.22
N SER A 144 -3.00 -11.44 -2.68
CA SER A 144 -2.22 -11.75 -1.47
C SER A 144 -0.76 -11.31 -1.61
N VAL A 145 -0.15 -10.89 -0.50
CA VAL A 145 1.28 -10.50 -0.44
C VAL A 145 2.21 -11.58 -0.98
N ALA A 146 1.81 -12.85 -0.82
CA ALA A 146 2.55 -14.04 -1.24
C ALA A 146 1.97 -14.70 -2.50
N SER A 147 1.15 -13.99 -3.28
CA SER A 147 0.66 -14.47 -4.58
C SER A 147 1.79 -14.55 -5.62
N GLN A 148 1.48 -15.05 -6.82
CA GLN A 148 2.45 -15.21 -7.92
C GLN A 148 3.18 -13.90 -8.29
N ALA A 149 2.52 -12.75 -8.12
CA ALA A 149 3.18 -11.46 -8.09
C ALA A 149 3.35 -11.06 -6.63
N ALA A 150 4.53 -11.22 -6.05
CA ALA A 150 4.77 -10.80 -4.66
C ALA A 150 4.42 -9.31 -4.45
N PHE A 151 3.95 -8.95 -3.26
CA PHE A 151 3.78 -7.54 -2.91
C PHE A 151 5.18 -6.97 -2.62
N ASP A 152 5.58 -6.01 -3.46
CA ASP A 152 6.87 -5.33 -3.41
C ASP A 152 6.64 -3.82 -3.31
N MET A 153 7.23 -3.15 -2.32
CA MET A 153 7.31 -1.69 -2.29
C MET A 153 8.75 -1.26 -2.01
N SER A 154 9.38 -0.54 -2.95
CA SER A 154 10.79 -0.14 -2.89
C SER A 154 11.77 -1.30 -2.64
N GLY A 155 11.49 -2.47 -3.20
CA GLY A 155 12.28 -3.69 -3.02
C GLY A 155 11.97 -4.43 -1.72
N TRP A 156 11.07 -3.94 -0.88
CA TRP A 156 10.59 -4.64 0.30
C TRP A 156 9.53 -5.66 -0.08
N ILE A 157 9.90 -6.94 0.02
CA ILE A 157 8.99 -8.05 -0.24
C ILE A 157 8.29 -8.46 1.06
N PHE A 158 6.96 -8.39 1.06
CA PHE A 158 6.14 -8.79 2.21
C PHE A 158 5.93 -10.30 2.26
N LYS A 159 5.99 -10.86 3.48
CA LYS A 159 5.91 -12.30 3.74
C LYS A 159 4.85 -12.57 4.81
N ASN A 160 3.94 -13.50 4.50
CA ASN A 160 2.98 -14.05 5.47
C ASN A 160 3.72 -14.73 6.63
N ALA A 161 3.15 -14.63 7.83
CA ALA A 161 3.41 -15.56 8.91
C ALA A 161 2.29 -16.62 9.00
N SER A 162 2.26 -17.39 10.09
CA SER A 162 1.19 -18.35 10.38
C SER A 162 -0.09 -17.70 10.89
N GLN A 163 0.00 -16.47 11.39
CA GLN A 163 -1.09 -15.74 12.03
C GLN A 163 -1.32 -14.42 11.28
N GLU A 164 -2.58 -14.01 11.18
CA GLU A 164 -2.96 -12.72 10.61
C GLU A 164 -2.32 -11.57 11.41
N TYR A 165 -1.91 -10.51 10.72
CA TYR A 165 -1.15 -9.36 11.26
C TYR A 165 0.28 -9.67 11.69
N ASP A 166 0.71 -10.93 11.70
CA ASP A 166 2.11 -11.29 11.85
C ASP A 166 2.77 -11.41 10.47
N GLY A 167 4.04 -11.02 10.37
CA GLY A 167 4.77 -11.15 9.13
C GLY A 167 6.09 -10.40 9.13
N ALA A 168 6.75 -10.44 7.99
CA ALA A 168 8.00 -9.74 7.76
C ALA A 168 7.99 -8.99 6.44
N MET A 169 8.75 -7.90 6.36
CA MET A 169 9.16 -7.30 5.10
C MET A 169 10.67 -7.47 4.96
N VAL A 170 11.10 -7.90 3.77
CA VAL A 170 12.50 -8.29 3.51
C VAL A 170 13.04 -7.54 2.29
N ARG A 171 14.22 -6.96 2.43
CA ARG A 171 14.95 -6.31 1.34
C ARG A 171 16.43 -6.65 1.43
N GLY A 172 16.93 -7.46 0.50
CA GLY A 172 18.29 -8.00 0.59
C GLY A 172 18.48 -8.82 1.88
N TYR A 173 19.36 -8.35 2.77
CA TYR A 173 19.61 -8.97 4.08
C TYR A 173 18.86 -8.31 5.23
N GLU A 174 18.15 -7.20 4.96
CA GLU A 174 17.36 -6.50 5.96
C GLU A 174 16.00 -7.17 6.13
N VAL A 175 15.59 -7.33 7.39
CA VAL A 175 14.32 -7.94 7.77
C VAL A 175 13.70 -7.09 8.88
N HIS A 176 12.47 -6.63 8.64
CA HIS A 176 11.65 -5.98 9.66
C HIS A 176 10.41 -6.83 9.93
N MET A 177 10.09 -7.00 11.21
CA MET A 177 8.93 -7.77 11.65
C MET A 177 7.78 -6.81 11.91
N ALA A 178 6.56 -7.24 11.58
CA ALA A 178 5.38 -6.52 12.02
C ALA A 178 5.29 -6.56 13.54
N LEU A 179 5.09 -5.41 14.17
CA LEU A 179 4.97 -5.29 15.62
C LEU A 179 3.99 -4.17 15.95
N ASN A 180 3.14 -4.41 16.94
CA ASN A 180 2.33 -3.33 17.48
C ASN A 180 3.24 -2.29 18.16
N GLY A 181 3.07 -1.01 17.82
CA GLY A 181 3.84 0.12 18.33
C GLY A 181 5.08 0.46 17.51
N HIS A 182 5.91 1.33 18.07
CA HIS A 182 7.01 1.99 17.36
C HIS A 182 8.36 1.51 17.88
N ASN A 183 9.11 0.79 17.05
CA ASN A 183 10.45 0.33 17.37
C ASN A 183 11.40 0.49 16.18
N ASP A 184 12.28 1.49 16.25
CA ASP A 184 13.21 1.86 15.17
C ASP A 184 14.07 0.69 14.67
N ARG A 185 14.37 -0.28 15.56
CA ARG A 185 15.21 -1.43 15.21
C ARG A 185 14.42 -2.52 14.49
N PHE A 186 13.20 -2.81 14.93
CA PHE A 186 12.48 -4.00 14.50
C PHE A 186 11.45 -3.73 13.41
N ASN A 187 10.76 -2.59 13.47
CA ASN A 187 9.69 -2.27 12.54
C ASN A 187 9.74 -0.84 12.01
N GLY A 188 10.77 -0.05 12.31
CA GLY A 188 10.98 1.27 11.69
C GLY A 188 11.61 1.17 10.31
N ILE A 189 11.03 1.85 9.31
CA ILE A 189 11.47 1.85 7.91
C ILE A 189 11.58 3.29 7.42
N VAL A 190 12.78 3.65 6.96
CA VAL A 190 13.02 4.93 6.29
C VAL A 190 12.63 4.80 4.83
N ALA A 191 11.75 5.68 4.33
CA ALA A 191 11.45 5.73 2.91
C ALA A 191 12.64 6.26 2.11
N ASP A 192 12.92 5.59 1.00
CA ASP A 192 13.73 6.11 -0.09
C ASP A 192 12.81 6.62 -1.21
N ALA A 193 13.41 7.25 -2.23
CA ALA A 193 12.68 7.73 -3.40
C ALA A 193 12.05 6.59 -4.25
N GLY A 194 12.14 5.33 -3.81
CA GLY A 194 11.89 4.14 -4.61
C GLY A 194 13.00 3.89 -5.64
N PRO A 195 12.96 2.77 -6.36
CA PRO A 195 13.85 2.57 -7.48
C PRO A 195 13.55 3.63 -8.56
N THR A 196 14.53 4.48 -8.85
CA THR A 196 14.52 5.29 -10.06
C THR A 196 14.29 4.35 -11.24
N LEU A 197 13.24 4.57 -12.03
CA LEU A 197 13.13 3.92 -13.34
C LEU A 197 14.36 4.36 -14.14
N VAL A 198 15.38 3.50 -14.16
CA VAL A 198 16.49 3.66 -15.09
C VAL A 198 15.85 3.41 -16.44
N TRP A 199 15.57 4.48 -17.18
CA TRP A 199 15.29 4.38 -18.60
C TRP A 199 16.54 3.76 -19.21
N VAL A 200 16.53 2.44 -19.40
CA VAL A 200 17.44 1.80 -20.34
C VAL A 200 16.95 2.31 -21.69
N SER A 201 17.55 3.39 -22.18
CA SER A 201 17.39 3.75 -23.58
C SER A 201 17.90 2.56 -24.37
N ASP A 202 17.01 1.86 -25.08
CA ASP A 202 17.42 0.90 -26.08
C ASP A 202 18.40 1.62 -27.00
N ALA A 203 19.67 1.21 -26.92
CA ALA A 203 20.72 1.70 -27.78
C ALA A 203 20.41 1.24 -29.22
N GLN A 204 20.50 2.20 -30.13
CA GLN A 204 20.47 2.01 -31.59
C GLN A 204 21.50 1.00 -32.07
#